data_AF-A0A966QYB1-F1
#
_entry.id   AF-A0A966QYB1-F1
#
_cell.length_a   1.000
_cell.length_b   1.000
_cell.length_c   1.000
_cell.angle_alpha   90.00
_cell.angle_beta   90.00
_cell.angle_gamma   90.00
#
_symmetry.space_group_name_H-M   'P 1'
#
loop_
_entity.id
_entity.type
_entity.pdbx_description
1 polymer ?
#
loop_
_entity_poly.entity_id
_entity_poly.type
_entity_poly.pdbx_seq_one_letter_code
_entity_poly.pdbx_strand_id
1 'polypeptide(L)'
;NKGNRGELEQVALRPSEFHKRTIFVVAAEAKESIRLVSELILKLSLMKDIETVYDKQIEVVSNLGNKHHYKKMLFMNPYMHFTGFKVNTRTSTLKRGVRIVDIGDDIGEEDPNSFTIFVSNLTDPKRLVELYNSIRTDKMLVFKHSHIKTMQKQFYNKVLKGVCKHCPDTFDEYYKIITDENLDIHNLILVDDSRMGYN
;
A
#
# COMPACT_ATOMS: atom_id res chain seq x y z
N ASN A 1 18.76 -11.24 -21.78
CA ASN A 1 18.17 -11.88 -20.58
C ASN A 1 18.19 -10.90 -19.41
N LYS A 2 17.18 -10.02 -19.33
CA LYS A 2 16.98 -9.14 -18.17
C LYS A 2 15.84 -9.75 -17.35
N GLY A 3 16.19 -10.38 -16.24
CA GLY A 3 15.21 -10.84 -15.27
C GLY A 3 14.81 -9.64 -14.42
N ASN A 4 13.52 -9.29 -14.44
CA ASN A 4 12.97 -8.22 -13.61
C ASN A 4 13.04 -8.65 -12.14
N ARG A 5 13.55 -7.71 -11.33
CA ARG A 5 13.85 -7.81 -9.89
C ARG A 5 13.35 -6.50 -9.26
N GLY A 6 12.96 -6.50 -8.00
CA GLY A 6 12.32 -5.33 -7.38
C GLY A 6 13.13 -4.03 -7.51
N GLU A 7 12.51 -3.01 -8.12
CA GLU A 7 13.10 -1.70 -8.43
C GLU A 7 12.34 -0.60 -7.66
N LEU A 8 13.07 0.43 -7.24
CA LEU A 8 12.49 1.64 -6.68
C LEU A 8 12.06 2.57 -7.81
N GLU A 9 10.77 2.89 -7.88
CA GLU A 9 10.25 3.81 -8.89
C GLU A 9 9.23 4.77 -8.29
N GLN A 10 9.19 5.99 -8.81
CA GLN A 10 8.03 6.87 -8.68
C GLN A 10 7.18 6.65 -9.93
N VAL A 11 5.99 6.06 -9.79
CA VAL A 11 5.14 5.68 -10.94
C VAL A 11 3.68 6.00 -10.72
N ALA A 12 3.01 6.37 -11.81
CA ALA A 12 1.56 6.47 -11.84
C ALA A 12 0.92 5.07 -11.85
N LEU A 13 0.59 4.52 -10.67
CA LEU A 13 0.02 3.17 -10.54
C LEU A 13 -1.24 2.99 -11.37
N ARG A 14 -1.19 2.07 -12.33
CA ARG A 14 -2.33 1.51 -13.03
C ARG A 14 -2.84 0.30 -12.26
N PRO A 15 -4.15 0.03 -12.24
CA PRO A 15 -4.70 -1.10 -11.51
C PRO A 15 -4.07 -2.46 -11.87
N SER A 16 -3.70 -2.65 -13.15
CA SER A 16 -3.02 -3.86 -13.63
C SER A 16 -1.72 -4.18 -12.88
N GLU A 17 -1.05 -3.16 -12.33
CA GLU A 17 0.25 -3.27 -11.65
C GLU A 17 0.13 -3.66 -10.18
N PHE A 18 -1.08 -3.57 -9.59
CA PHE A 18 -1.26 -3.81 -8.17
C PHE A 18 -2.46 -4.67 -7.78
N HIS A 19 -3.51 -4.85 -8.59
CA HIS A 19 -4.75 -5.59 -8.24
C HIS A 19 -4.58 -7.08 -7.82
N LYS A 20 -3.37 -7.64 -7.79
CA LYS A 20 -3.09 -8.99 -7.27
C LYS A 20 -2.00 -9.02 -6.20
N ARG A 21 -1.54 -7.85 -5.78
CA ARG A 21 -0.47 -7.68 -4.80
C ARG A 21 -1.03 -7.34 -3.45
N THR A 22 -0.33 -7.70 -2.40
CA THR A 22 -0.57 -7.13 -1.08
C THR A 22 0.10 -5.78 -1.00
N ILE A 23 -0.66 -4.76 -0.62
CA ILE A 23 -0.14 -3.39 -0.53
C ILE A 23 0.13 -3.08 0.93
N PHE A 24 1.33 -2.60 1.24
CA PHE A 24 1.67 -2.01 2.53
C PHE A 24 1.73 -0.49 2.39
N VAL A 25 0.75 0.21 2.95
CA VAL A 25 0.65 1.66 2.95
C VAL A 25 1.25 2.21 4.24
N VAL A 26 2.21 3.12 4.10
CA VAL A 26 2.84 3.81 5.23
C VAL A 26 2.74 5.31 5.04
N ALA A 27 2.26 6.01 6.06
CA ALA A 27 2.32 7.48 6.13
C ALA A 27 2.51 7.93 7.59
N ALA A 28 2.93 9.19 7.75
CA ALA A 28 3.12 9.79 9.07
C ALA A 28 1.81 9.97 9.85
N GLU A 29 0.68 10.12 9.15
CA GLU A 29 -0.64 10.35 9.74
C GLU A 29 -1.69 9.43 9.14
N ALA A 30 -2.60 8.94 10.00
CA ALA A 30 -3.69 8.04 9.58
C ALA A 30 -4.56 8.64 8.47
N LYS A 31 -4.79 9.95 8.49
CA LYS A 31 -5.57 10.64 7.46
C LYS A 31 -4.92 10.53 6.08
N GLU A 32 -3.59 10.67 5.99
CA GLU A 32 -2.87 10.54 4.73
C GLU A 32 -2.87 9.09 4.24
N SER A 33 -2.60 8.12 5.13
CA SER A 33 -2.72 6.71 4.79
C SER A 33 -4.10 6.38 4.22
N ILE A 34 -5.17 6.89 4.83
CA ILE A 34 -6.54 6.66 4.37
C ILE A 34 -6.81 7.34 3.02
N ARG A 35 -6.24 8.52 2.77
CA ARG A 35 -6.32 9.17 1.45
C ARG A 35 -5.67 8.30 0.37
N LEU A 36 -4.48 7.76 0.63
CA LEU A 36 -3.80 6.84 -0.30
C LEU A 36 -4.63 5.58 -0.58
N VAL A 37 -5.18 4.98 0.47
CA VAL A 37 -6.07 3.83 0.33
C VAL A 37 -7.28 4.21 -0.53
N SER A 38 -7.89 5.38 -0.29
CA SER A 38 -9.02 5.89 -1.07
C SER A 38 -8.68 6.00 -2.56
N GLU A 39 -7.50 6.52 -2.90
CA GLU A 39 -7.01 6.64 -4.27
C GLU A 39 -6.79 5.27 -4.93
N LEU A 40 -6.23 4.31 -4.21
CA LEU A 40 -6.05 2.93 -4.69
C LEU A 40 -7.40 2.26 -4.98
N ILE A 41 -8.36 2.39 -4.07
CA ILE A 41 -9.71 1.83 -4.23
C ILE A 41 -10.45 2.48 -5.41
N LEU A 42 -10.31 3.80 -5.59
CA LEU A 42 -10.89 4.50 -6.74
C LEU A 42 -10.30 3.95 -8.04
N LYS A 43 -8.98 3.80 -8.13
CA LYS A 43 -8.31 3.24 -9.30
C LYS A 43 -8.77 1.82 -9.60
N LEU A 44 -8.90 0.95 -8.59
CA LEU A 44 -9.47 -0.38 -8.77
C LEU A 44 -10.90 -0.31 -9.31
N SER A 45 -11.73 0.58 -8.76
CA SER A 45 -13.13 0.73 -9.17
C SER A 45 -13.29 1.11 -10.65
N LEU A 46 -12.25 1.71 -11.25
CA LEU A 46 -12.22 2.12 -12.66
C LEU A 46 -11.63 1.03 -13.59
N MET A 47 -11.24 -0.13 -13.05
CA MET A 47 -10.77 -1.25 -13.87
C MET A 47 -11.84 -1.74 -14.83
N LYS A 48 -11.43 -2.01 -16.06
CA LYS A 48 -12.23 -2.82 -16.98
C LYS A 48 -12.46 -4.20 -16.36
N ASP A 49 -13.69 -4.70 -16.46
CA ASP A 49 -14.11 -6.02 -15.97
C ASP A 49 -13.98 -6.19 -14.44
N ILE A 50 -14.04 -5.10 -13.68
CA ILE A 50 -13.92 -5.10 -12.21
C ILE A 50 -14.84 -6.11 -11.53
N GLU A 51 -16.07 -6.29 -12.04
CA GLU A 51 -17.06 -7.21 -11.47
C GLU A 51 -16.66 -8.70 -11.60
N THR A 52 -15.74 -9.01 -12.51
CA THR A 52 -15.21 -10.37 -12.70
C THR A 52 -14.05 -10.66 -11.76
N VAL A 53 -13.31 -9.63 -11.36
CA VAL A 53 -12.14 -9.71 -10.48
C VAL A 53 -12.55 -9.58 -9.03
N TYR A 54 -13.42 -8.61 -8.72
CA TYR A 54 -13.83 -8.29 -7.37
C TYR A 54 -15.35 -8.26 -7.18
N ASP A 55 -15.79 -8.74 -6.02
CA ASP A 55 -17.11 -8.43 -5.51
C ASP A 55 -17.17 -6.97 -4.99
N LYS A 56 -18.37 -6.53 -4.63
CA LYS A 56 -18.62 -5.15 -4.21
C LYS A 56 -18.19 -4.88 -2.76
N GLN A 57 -17.54 -5.82 -2.07
CA GLN A 57 -17.25 -5.72 -0.64
C GLN A 57 -15.90 -5.08 -0.36
N ILE A 58 -15.90 -4.14 0.58
CA ILE A 58 -14.70 -3.68 1.27
C ILE A 58 -14.88 -3.99 2.75
N GLU A 59 -13.95 -4.76 3.31
CA GLU A 59 -13.84 -4.95 4.75
C GLU A 59 -12.67 -4.15 5.29
N VAL A 60 -12.92 -3.30 6.27
CA VAL A 60 -11.89 -2.64 7.07
C VAL A 60 -11.82 -3.31 8.43
N VAL A 61 -10.65 -3.82 8.78
CA VAL A 61 -10.32 -4.30 10.12
C VAL A 61 -9.53 -3.20 10.81
N SER A 62 -10.15 -2.53 11.79
CA SER A 62 -9.57 -1.37 12.45
C SER A 62 -9.83 -1.37 13.94
N ASN A 63 -8.86 -0.87 14.70
CA ASN A 63 -9.05 -0.54 16.10
C ASN A 63 -10.10 0.58 16.25
N LEU A 64 -10.78 0.63 17.40
CA LEU A 64 -11.94 1.52 17.63
C LEU A 64 -11.62 3.01 17.38
N GLY A 65 -10.38 3.45 17.64
CA GLY A 65 -9.95 4.84 17.47
C GLY A 65 -10.00 5.34 16.02
N ASN A 66 -9.64 4.51 15.05
CA ASN A 66 -9.50 4.93 13.65
C ASN A 66 -10.73 4.66 12.78
N LYS A 67 -11.72 3.92 13.29
CA LYS A 67 -12.96 3.55 12.58
C LYS A 67 -13.67 4.74 11.94
N HIS A 68 -13.64 5.90 12.59
CA HIS A 68 -14.30 7.11 12.11
C HIS A 68 -13.64 7.69 10.85
N HIS A 69 -12.31 7.55 10.70
CA HIS A 69 -11.61 8.00 9.51
C HIS A 69 -11.92 7.11 8.30
N TYR A 70 -11.98 5.79 8.49
CA TYR A 70 -12.32 4.85 7.41
C TYR A 70 -13.77 5.01 6.91
N LYS A 71 -14.72 5.36 7.80
CA LYS A 71 -16.08 5.70 7.35
C LYS A 71 -16.11 6.94 6.46
N LYS A 72 -15.20 7.91 6.64
CA LYS A 72 -15.14 9.11 5.80
C LYS A 72 -14.71 8.81 4.36
N MET A 73 -13.91 7.77 4.15
CA MET A 73 -13.49 7.32 2.82
C MET A 73 -14.68 7.04 1.89
N LEU A 74 -15.81 6.54 2.42
CA LEU A 74 -17.01 6.30 1.63
C LEU A 74 -17.61 7.55 0.99
N PHE A 75 -17.53 8.68 1.70
CA PHE A 75 -18.05 9.94 1.20
C PHE A 75 -17.14 10.58 0.17
N MET A 76 -15.87 10.18 0.11
CA MET A 76 -14.92 10.72 -0.84
C MET A 76 -15.19 10.24 -2.27
N ASN A 77 -15.81 9.08 -2.45
CA ASN A 77 -16.01 8.47 -3.77
C ASN A 77 -17.35 7.70 -3.87
N PRO A 78 -18.49 8.42 -3.98
CA PRO A 78 -19.82 7.82 -3.89
C PRO A 78 -20.23 6.91 -5.08
N TYR A 79 -19.48 6.94 -6.18
CA TYR A 79 -19.79 6.21 -7.42
C TYR A 79 -18.87 5.01 -7.69
N MET A 80 -18.15 4.53 -6.67
CA MET A 80 -17.27 3.36 -6.81
C MET A 80 -18.05 2.04 -6.91
N HIS A 81 -17.44 1.05 -7.57
CA HIS A 81 -17.95 -0.33 -7.66
C HIS A 81 -18.24 -0.94 -6.28
N PHE A 82 -17.40 -0.62 -5.29
CA PHE A 82 -17.46 -1.19 -3.95
C PHE A 82 -18.52 -0.52 -3.07
N THR A 83 -19.75 -1.02 -3.12
CA THR A 83 -20.88 -0.50 -2.34
C THR A 83 -21.05 -1.18 -0.97
N GLY A 84 -20.41 -2.33 -0.75
CA GLY A 84 -20.54 -3.17 0.44
C GLY A 84 -19.45 -2.92 1.47
N PHE A 85 -19.44 -1.75 2.11
CA PHE A 85 -18.39 -1.37 3.05
C PHE A 85 -18.72 -1.69 4.51
N LYS A 86 -17.79 -2.33 5.20
CA LYS A 86 -17.93 -2.71 6.61
C LYS A 86 -16.66 -2.38 7.39
N VAL A 87 -16.81 -1.85 8.60
CA VAL A 87 -15.68 -1.64 9.53
C VAL A 87 -15.86 -2.49 10.77
N ASN A 88 -15.03 -3.52 10.87
CA ASN A 88 -15.03 -4.55 11.91
C ASN A 88 -13.78 -4.41 12.78
N THR A 89 -13.81 -5.03 13.96
CA THR A 89 -12.65 -5.15 14.86
C THR A 89 -11.92 -6.49 14.70
N ARG A 90 -12.47 -7.40 13.89
CA ARG A 90 -11.93 -8.73 13.60
C ARG A 90 -12.15 -9.04 12.12
N THR A 91 -11.31 -9.90 11.58
CA THR A 91 -11.45 -10.43 10.23
C THR A 91 -12.71 -11.30 10.11
N SER A 92 -13.35 -11.24 8.95
CA SER A 92 -14.36 -12.23 8.54
C SER A 92 -13.87 -13.00 7.33
N THR A 93 -14.61 -13.99 6.84
CA THR A 93 -14.29 -14.60 5.54
C THR A 93 -14.71 -13.65 4.43
N LEU A 94 -13.76 -13.22 3.61
CA LEU A 94 -14.02 -12.39 2.44
C LEU A 94 -13.71 -13.22 1.20
N LYS A 95 -14.56 -13.11 0.17
CA LYS A 95 -14.27 -13.75 -1.13
C LYS A 95 -13.36 -12.82 -1.93
N ARG A 96 -13.71 -12.57 -3.20
CA ARG A 96 -13.04 -11.63 -4.10
C ARG A 96 -13.25 -10.17 -3.66
N GLY A 97 -13.18 -9.86 -2.38
CA GLY A 97 -13.34 -8.51 -1.85
C GLY A 97 -12.00 -7.85 -1.59
N VAL A 98 -12.06 -6.58 -1.22
CA VAL A 98 -10.88 -5.83 -0.78
C VAL A 98 -10.87 -5.76 0.74
N ARG A 99 -9.76 -6.17 1.34
CA ARG A 99 -9.53 -6.06 2.78
C ARG A 99 -8.55 -4.94 3.07
N ILE A 100 -8.91 -4.05 3.99
CA ILE A 100 -8.02 -3.03 4.54
C ILE A 100 -7.79 -3.37 6.00
N VAL A 101 -6.53 -3.50 6.41
CA VAL A 101 -6.16 -3.82 7.79
C VAL A 101 -5.37 -2.65 8.35
N ASP A 102 -5.95 -1.96 9.32
CA ASP A 102 -5.28 -0.92 10.10
C ASP A 102 -4.39 -1.60 11.13
N ILE A 103 -3.12 -1.80 10.76
CA ILE A 103 -2.15 -2.51 11.59
C ILE A 103 -1.72 -1.57 12.72
N GLY A 104 -1.94 -2.05 13.95
CA GLY A 104 -1.18 -1.59 15.10
C GLY A 104 0.22 -2.17 15.04
N ASP A 105 0.45 -3.24 15.79
CA ASP A 105 1.75 -3.89 15.88
C ASP A 105 1.84 -5.23 15.13
N ASP A 106 0.76 -5.79 14.60
CA ASP A 106 0.78 -7.10 13.93
C ASP A 106 -0.07 -7.12 12.66
N ILE A 107 0.44 -7.82 11.63
CA ILE A 107 -0.23 -8.05 10.35
C ILE A 107 -1.35 -9.07 10.48
N GLY A 108 -1.23 -10.01 11.42
CA GLY A 108 -2.15 -11.13 11.56
C GLY A 108 -2.07 -12.12 10.38
N GLU A 109 -3.12 -12.91 10.19
CA GLU A 109 -3.19 -13.89 9.09
C GLU A 109 -3.64 -13.24 7.78
N GLU A 110 -2.85 -13.43 6.72
CA GLU A 110 -3.22 -13.06 5.35
C GLU A 110 -4.26 -14.04 4.79
N ASP A 111 -5.34 -13.51 4.22
CA ASP A 111 -6.34 -14.30 3.50
C ASP A 111 -6.01 -14.32 2.01
N PRO A 112 -5.61 -15.49 1.45
CA PRO A 112 -5.15 -15.59 0.08
C PRO A 112 -6.24 -15.32 -0.96
N ASN A 113 -7.52 -15.31 -0.56
CA ASN A 113 -8.63 -15.04 -1.47
C ASN A 113 -8.98 -13.56 -1.57
N SER A 114 -8.44 -12.73 -0.66
CA SER A 114 -8.72 -11.30 -0.61
C SER A 114 -7.53 -10.48 -1.11
N PHE A 115 -7.82 -9.41 -1.82
CA PHE A 115 -6.81 -8.39 -2.07
C PHE A 115 -6.66 -7.55 -0.80
N THR A 116 -5.46 -7.58 -0.22
CA THR A 116 -5.21 -7.01 1.10
C THR A 116 -4.37 -5.75 1.01
N ILE A 117 -4.85 -4.69 1.65
CA ILE A 117 -4.12 -3.44 1.90
C ILE A 117 -3.87 -3.33 3.40
N PHE A 118 -2.62 -3.47 3.78
CA PHE A 118 -2.12 -3.23 5.12
C PHE A 118 -1.79 -1.75 5.28
N VAL A 119 -2.28 -1.13 6.34
CA VAL A 119 -2.07 0.30 6.63
C VAL A 119 -1.32 0.41 7.94
N SER A 120 -0.20 1.12 7.96
CA SER A 120 0.55 1.40 9.18
C SER A 120 0.90 2.88 9.27
N ASN A 121 0.71 3.44 10.47
CA ASN A 121 1.13 4.79 10.83
C ASN A 121 2.27 4.76 11.86
N LEU A 122 2.96 3.61 11.98
CA LEU A 122 4.08 3.48 12.91
C LEU A 122 5.22 4.39 12.47
N THR A 123 5.86 5.00 13.47
CA THR A 123 7.03 5.86 13.25
C THR A 123 8.35 5.14 13.51
N ASP A 124 8.33 3.98 14.16
CA ASP A 124 9.52 3.16 14.40
C ASP A 124 9.98 2.47 13.09
N PRO A 125 11.14 2.86 12.53
CA PRO A 125 11.64 2.28 11.30
C PRO A 125 11.91 0.78 11.39
N LYS A 126 12.40 0.29 12.53
CA LYS A 126 12.74 -1.12 12.69
C LYS A 126 11.46 -1.97 12.59
N ARG A 127 10.42 -1.54 13.30
CA ARG A 127 9.13 -2.24 13.27
C ARG A 127 8.49 -2.21 11.88
N LEU A 128 8.57 -1.10 11.16
CA LEU A 128 8.08 -1.01 9.78
C LEU A 128 8.76 -2.02 8.85
N VAL A 129 10.09 -2.18 8.96
CA VAL A 129 10.85 -3.16 8.18
C VAL A 129 10.43 -4.58 8.53
N GLU A 130 10.29 -4.88 9.83
CA GLU A 130 9.83 -6.19 10.30
C GLU A 130 8.44 -6.55 9.77
N LEU A 131 7.48 -5.62 9.84
CA LEU A 131 6.14 -5.80 9.32
C LEU A 131 6.15 -6.00 7.80
N TYR A 132 6.84 -5.14 7.05
CA TYR A 132 6.92 -5.31 5.60
C TYR A 132 7.52 -6.67 5.21
N ASN A 133 8.55 -7.11 5.94
CA ASN A 133 9.19 -8.39 5.69
C ASN A 133 8.36 -9.60 6.12
N SER A 134 7.39 -9.44 7.04
CA SER A 134 6.49 -10.54 7.45
C SER A 134 5.38 -10.84 6.44
N ILE A 135 5.07 -9.91 5.52
CA ILE A 135 4.13 -10.12 4.41
C ILE A 135 4.69 -11.21 3.49
N ARG A 136 3.91 -12.29 3.31
CA ARG A 136 4.32 -13.53 2.63
C ARG A 136 3.98 -13.55 1.14
N THR A 137 3.00 -12.76 0.73
CA THR A 137 2.53 -12.65 -0.66
C THR A 137 3.36 -11.66 -1.46
N ASP A 138 3.13 -11.62 -2.79
CA ASP A 138 3.72 -10.58 -3.64
C ASP A 138 3.31 -9.21 -3.11
N LYS A 139 4.28 -8.34 -2.83
CA LYS A 139 4.07 -7.16 -1.99
C LYS A 139 4.61 -5.89 -2.59
N MET A 140 3.91 -4.81 -2.29
CA MET A 140 4.26 -3.46 -2.72
C MET A 140 4.21 -2.53 -1.51
N LEU A 141 5.27 -1.74 -1.28
CA LEU A 141 5.23 -0.63 -0.33
C LEU A 141 4.75 0.62 -1.07
N VAL A 142 3.74 1.29 -0.52
CA VAL A 142 3.31 2.63 -0.94
C VAL A 142 3.55 3.57 0.23
N PHE A 143 4.44 4.53 0.04
CA PHE A 143 4.82 5.46 1.09
C PHE A 143 4.59 6.91 0.66
N LYS A 144 3.88 7.68 1.50
CA LYS A 144 3.82 9.13 1.32
C LYS A 144 5.09 9.76 1.88
N HIS A 145 5.93 10.28 0.99
CA HIS A 145 7.16 10.97 1.43
C HIS A 145 6.84 12.24 2.20
N SER A 146 7.59 12.48 3.27
CA SER A 146 7.58 13.76 4.00
C SER A 146 8.16 14.87 3.12
N HIS A 147 7.65 16.10 3.25
CA HIS A 147 8.30 17.28 2.62
C HIS A 147 9.61 17.67 3.32
N ILE A 148 9.89 17.09 4.49
CA ILE A 148 11.07 17.40 5.28
C ILE A 148 12.23 16.47 4.87
N LYS A 149 13.26 17.04 4.25
CA LYS A 149 14.44 16.32 3.74
C LYS A 149 15.14 15.44 4.79
N THR A 150 15.19 15.89 6.05
CA THR A 150 15.78 15.10 7.14
C THR A 150 14.98 13.84 7.45
N MET A 151 13.64 13.92 7.45
CA MET A 151 12.77 12.75 7.62
C MET A 151 12.88 11.79 6.45
N GLN A 152 12.96 12.31 5.21
CA GLN A 152 13.21 11.47 4.03
C GLN A 152 14.55 10.74 4.11
N LYS A 153 15.62 11.41 4.56
CA LYS A 153 16.94 10.79 4.76
C LYS A 153 16.90 9.72 5.84
N GLN A 154 16.15 9.92 6.91
CA GLN A 154 15.93 8.90 7.94
C GLN A 154 15.17 7.70 7.39
N PHE A 155 14.08 7.93 6.64
CA PHE A 155 13.32 6.89 5.99
C PHE A 155 14.17 6.08 5.01
N TYR A 156 14.94 6.76 4.15
CA TYR A 156 15.88 6.14 3.22
C TYR A 156 16.87 5.20 3.94
N ASN A 157 17.53 5.71 4.99
CA ASN A 157 18.57 4.94 5.68
C ASN A 157 18.02 3.80 6.54
N LYS A 158 16.86 3.99 7.18
CA LYS A 158 16.36 3.08 8.22
C LYS A 158 15.25 2.15 7.77
N VAL A 159 14.44 2.57 6.80
CA VAL A 159 13.32 1.76 6.28
C VAL A 159 13.69 1.23 4.91
N LEU A 160 13.91 2.14 3.95
CA LEU A 160 14.04 1.79 2.55
C LEU A 160 15.18 0.79 2.30
N LYS A 161 16.38 1.03 2.83
CA LYS A 161 17.50 0.08 2.75
C LYS A 161 17.23 -1.29 3.39
N GLY A 162 16.29 -1.37 4.35
CA GLY A 162 15.91 -2.62 5.02
C GLY A 162 14.84 -3.42 4.28
N VAL A 163 14.13 -2.82 3.33
CA VAL A 163 13.04 -3.46 2.56
C VAL A 163 13.33 -3.58 1.06
N CYS A 164 14.22 -2.75 0.54
CA CYS A 164 14.54 -2.64 -0.86
C CYS A 164 15.83 -3.40 -1.18
N LYS A 165 15.74 -4.42 -2.04
CA LYS A 165 16.89 -5.25 -2.43
C LYS A 165 17.90 -4.48 -3.27
N HIS A 166 17.44 -3.59 -4.14
CA HIS A 166 18.27 -2.80 -5.04
C HIS A 166 17.84 -1.33 -4.97
N CYS A 167 18.32 -0.66 -3.93
CA CYS A 167 18.05 0.75 -3.74
C CYS A 167 19.20 1.63 -4.25
N PRO A 168 18.93 2.91 -4.55
CA PRO A 168 19.98 3.88 -4.81
C PRO A 168 21.06 3.78 -3.74
N ASP A 169 22.34 3.90 -4.12
CA ASP A 169 23.46 3.75 -3.18
C ASP A 169 23.52 4.94 -2.22
N THR A 170 23.14 6.12 -2.74
CA THR A 170 23.19 7.39 -2.03
C THR A 170 21.80 7.97 -1.79
N PHE A 171 21.69 8.78 -0.73
CA PHE A 171 20.47 9.53 -0.47
C PHE A 171 20.18 10.55 -1.57
N ASP A 172 21.19 11.11 -2.23
CA ASP A 172 20.99 12.12 -3.26
C ASP A 172 20.39 11.53 -4.54
N GLU A 173 20.78 10.32 -4.92
CA GLU A 173 20.13 9.56 -6.02
C GLU A 173 18.68 9.24 -5.68
N TYR A 174 18.42 8.73 -4.47
CA TYR A 174 17.07 8.53 -3.97
C TYR A 174 16.25 9.84 -3.99
N TYR A 175 16.84 10.94 -3.51
CA TYR A 175 16.15 12.21 -3.38
C TYR A 175 15.73 12.74 -4.74
N LYS A 176 16.59 12.63 -5.77
CA LYS A 176 16.24 12.98 -7.15
C LYS A 176 15.05 12.19 -7.67
N ILE A 177 14.99 10.89 -7.39
CA ILE A 177 13.89 10.02 -7.82
C ILE A 177 12.57 10.48 -7.22
N ILE A 178 12.53 10.87 -5.95
CA ILE A 178 11.27 11.18 -5.25
C ILE A 178 10.78 12.61 -5.41
N THR A 179 11.65 13.51 -5.89
CA THR A 179 11.33 14.92 -6.14
C THR A 179 11.08 15.22 -7.61
N ASP A 180 10.98 14.21 -8.47
CA ASP A 180 10.66 14.44 -9.88
C ASP A 180 9.19 14.88 -10.00
N GLU A 181 9.01 16.16 -10.34
CA GLU A 181 7.70 16.81 -10.47
C GLU A 181 6.93 16.35 -11.71
N ASN A 182 7.56 15.62 -12.65
CA ASN A 182 6.92 15.15 -13.88
C ASN A 182 6.04 13.90 -13.66
N LEU A 183 5.99 13.36 -12.44
CA LEU A 183 5.29 12.13 -12.11
C LEU A 183 4.04 12.44 -11.27
N ASP A 184 2.87 12.15 -11.85
CA ASP A 184 1.51 12.47 -11.36
C ASP A 184 1.17 11.92 -9.96
N ILE A 185 1.98 10.99 -9.43
CA ILE A 185 1.81 10.45 -8.09
C ILE A 185 2.98 10.85 -7.20
N HIS A 186 2.70 11.67 -6.19
CA HIS A 186 3.66 12.11 -5.16
C HIS A 186 3.94 11.04 -4.07
N ASN A 187 3.96 9.76 -4.42
CA ASN A 187 4.19 8.66 -3.48
C ASN A 187 5.34 7.78 -3.96
N LEU A 188 6.17 7.36 -3.01
CA LEU A 188 7.23 6.38 -3.25
C LEU A 188 6.60 4.99 -3.35
N ILE A 189 6.93 4.25 -4.41
CA ILE A 189 6.46 2.87 -4.57
C ILE A 189 7.68 1.96 -4.64
N LEU A 190 7.69 0.94 -3.80
CA LEU A 190 8.60 -0.20 -3.98
C LEU A 190 7.78 -1.39 -4.39
N VAL A 191 8.20 -1.99 -5.50
CA VAL A 191 7.69 -3.28 -5.93
C VAL A 191 8.72 -4.32 -5.56
N ASP A 192 8.39 -5.27 -4.68
CA ASP A 192 9.24 -6.44 -4.50
C ASP A 192 8.89 -7.46 -5.59
N ASP A 193 9.59 -7.38 -6.73
CA ASP A 193 9.36 -8.30 -7.84
C ASP A 193 9.95 -9.68 -7.51
N SER A 194 9.20 -10.46 -6.73
CA SER A 194 9.51 -11.86 -6.45
C SER A 194 8.91 -12.82 -7.49
N ARG A 195 8.03 -12.33 -8.39
CA ARG A 195 7.39 -13.12 -9.44
C ARG A 195 7.06 -12.31 -10.72
N MET A 196 8.10 -11.98 -11.48
CA MET A 196 8.04 -11.94 -12.95
C MET A 196 8.98 -13.00 -13.56
N GLY A 197 9.20 -14.10 -12.83
CA GLY A 197 9.78 -15.32 -13.35
C GLY A 197 8.69 -16.14 -14.03
N TYR A 198 8.56 -15.99 -15.34
CA TYR A 198 7.85 -16.95 -16.18
C TYR A 198 8.42 -18.35 -15.93
N ASN A 199 7.55 -19.29 -15.54
CA ASN A 199 7.58 -20.67 -16.01
C ASN A 199 6.27 -20.89 -16.78
#